data_AF-A0A392R1B0-F1
#
_entry.id   AF-A0A392R1B0-F1
#
_cell.length_a   1.000
_cell.length_b   1.000
_cell.length_c   1.000
_cell.angle_alpha   90.00
_cell.angle_beta   90.00
_cell.angle_gamma   90.00
#
_symmetry.space_group_name_H-M   'P 1'
#
loop_
_entity.id
_entity.type
_entity.pdbx_description
1 polymer ?
#
loop_
_entity_poly.entity_id
_entity_poly.type
_entity_poly.pdbx_seq_one_letter_code
_entity_poly.pdbx_strand_id
1 'polypeptide(L)'
;MKKSLRSGLSSLPQPKNEYQIVMQPVQEDAEEPEEKIEEDMSDRMAREKAEEEARQQALLRKRSKVLQRELPRPPPASIELIRNSLIRADGDKSSFVPPTNIEQADEMIRRELLTLLEHDNAKYPLEEIANKERKKGSKRAANGPAVPVIEDFQE
;
A
#
# COMPACT_ATOMS: atom_id res chain seq x y z
N MET A 1 31.13 62.37 -49.37
CA MET A 1 30.92 61.78 -48.02
C MET A 1 31.49 60.36 -47.86
N LYS A 2 31.20 59.39 -48.76
CA LYS A 2 31.69 58.01 -48.61
C LYS A 2 33.24 57.86 -48.66
N LYS A 3 33.94 58.70 -49.43
CA LYS A 3 35.40 58.64 -49.57
C LYS A 3 36.16 59.18 -48.34
N SER A 4 35.65 60.22 -47.67
CA SER A 4 36.26 60.78 -46.46
C SER A 4 36.11 59.86 -45.24
N LEU A 5 34.93 59.24 -45.09
CA LEU A 5 34.69 58.23 -44.05
C LEU A 5 35.62 57.03 -44.19
N ARG A 6 35.82 56.53 -45.42
CA ARG A 6 36.69 55.36 -45.66
C ARG A 6 38.16 55.64 -45.35
N SER A 7 38.64 56.85 -45.64
CA SER A 7 40.01 57.26 -45.32
C SER A 7 40.26 57.41 -43.82
N GLY A 8 39.26 57.88 -43.05
CA GLY A 8 39.38 58.00 -41.59
C GLY A 8 39.31 56.66 -40.87
N LEU A 9 38.55 55.70 -41.40
CA LEU A 9 38.46 54.36 -40.82
C LEU A 9 39.66 53.47 -41.19
N SER A 10 40.36 53.76 -42.30
CA SER A 10 41.54 52.98 -42.71
C SER A 10 42.83 53.33 -41.95
N SER A 11 42.85 54.43 -41.20
CA SER A 11 43.99 54.77 -40.33
C SER A 11 43.94 54.09 -38.96
N LEU A 12 42.85 53.38 -38.66
CA LEU A 12 42.71 52.66 -37.40
C LEU A 12 43.49 51.33 -37.48
N PRO A 13 44.22 50.95 -36.41
CA PRO A 13 44.89 49.66 -36.38
C PRO A 13 43.87 48.52 -36.50
N GLN A 14 44.30 47.39 -37.08
CA GLN A 14 43.42 46.23 -37.22
C GLN A 14 42.91 45.79 -35.84
N PRO A 15 41.61 45.48 -35.72
CA PRO A 15 41.05 45.01 -34.46
C PRO A 15 41.69 43.67 -34.09
N LYS A 16 42.49 43.67 -33.02
CA LYS A 16 43.14 42.48 -32.47
C LYS A 16 42.19 41.75 -31.53
N ASN A 17 41.09 41.23 -32.06
CA ASN A 17 40.09 40.48 -31.29
C ASN A 17 40.67 39.14 -30.78
N GLU A 18 41.65 39.22 -29.89
CA GLU A 18 42.32 38.09 -29.24
C GLU A 18 41.62 37.84 -27.91
N TYR A 19 40.68 36.89 -27.90
CA TYR A 19 40.06 36.42 -26.67
C TYR A 19 40.91 35.29 -26.09
N GLN A 20 41.50 35.51 -24.92
CA GLN A 20 42.12 34.44 -24.15
C GLN A 20 41.07 33.82 -23.21
N ILE A 21 40.53 32.67 -23.60
CA ILE A 21 39.64 31.90 -22.73
C ILE A 21 40.52 31.16 -21.73
N VAL A 22 40.75 31.78 -20.57
CA VAL A 22 41.40 31.10 -19.44
C VAL A 22 40.34 30.24 -18.77
N MET A 23 40.35 28.95 -19.06
CA MET A 23 39.57 27.99 -18.28
C MET A 23 40.25 27.89 -16.92
N GLN A 24 39.62 28.42 -15.88
CA GLN A 24 40.07 28.17 -14.52
C GLN A 24 40.00 26.65 -14.30
N PRO A 25 41.01 26.04 -13.66
CA PRO A 25 40.91 24.63 -13.29
C PRO A 25 39.64 24.52 -12.44
N VAL A 26 38.72 23.65 -12.87
CA VAL A 26 37.56 23.28 -12.06
C VAL A 26 38.17 22.80 -10.74
N GLN A 27 37.88 23.51 -9.65
CA GLN A 27 38.22 23.00 -8.34
C GLN A 27 37.58 21.62 -8.30
N GLU A 28 38.36 20.56 -8.13
CA GLU A 28 37.81 19.24 -7.86
C GLU A 28 36.79 19.47 -6.75
N ASP A 29 35.51 19.31 -7.07
CA ASP A 29 34.44 19.49 -6.12
C ASP A 29 34.78 18.53 -4.99
N ALA A 30 35.36 19.08 -3.92
CA ALA A 30 35.46 18.39 -2.66
C ALA A 30 34.01 18.20 -2.30
N GLU A 31 33.49 17.01 -2.65
CA GLU A 31 32.13 16.54 -2.46
C GLU A 31 31.65 17.13 -1.14
N GLU A 32 30.93 18.25 -1.22
CA GLU A 32 30.55 19.00 -0.03
C GLU A 32 29.78 17.99 0.80
N PRO A 33 30.19 17.74 2.07
CA PRO A 33 29.49 16.75 2.88
C PRO A 33 28.04 17.20 2.91
N GLU A 34 27.13 16.41 2.33
CA GLU A 34 25.71 16.77 2.16
C GLU A 34 25.25 17.48 3.43
N GLU A 35 25.12 18.80 3.35
CA GLU A 35 24.69 19.58 4.50
C GLU A 35 23.32 19.01 4.84
N LYS A 36 23.13 18.56 6.08
CA LYS A 36 21.84 18.06 6.54
C LYS A 36 20.87 19.24 6.50
N ILE A 37 20.24 19.44 5.36
CA ILE A 37 19.21 20.45 5.15
C ILE A 37 18.16 20.22 6.23
N GLU A 38 17.73 21.30 6.88
CA GLU A 38 16.68 21.22 7.90
C GLU A 38 15.42 20.62 7.25
N GLU A 39 15.06 19.40 7.66
CA GLU A 39 13.90 18.66 7.15
C GLU A 39 12.65 19.56 7.19
N ASP A 40 12.02 19.77 6.04
CA ASP A 40 10.77 20.51 5.93
C ASP A 40 9.68 19.81 6.74
N MET A 41 8.61 20.53 7.09
CA MET A 41 7.45 19.93 7.80
C MET A 41 6.91 18.68 7.07
N SER A 42 7.04 18.64 5.74
CA SER A 42 6.71 17.49 4.89
C SER A 42 7.56 16.25 5.20
N ASP A 43 8.87 16.43 5.37
CA ASP A 43 9.80 15.32 5.58
C ASP A 43 9.59 14.67 6.95
N ARG A 44 9.32 15.50 7.97
CA ARG A 44 8.94 15.00 9.30
C ARG A 44 7.65 14.17 9.25
N MET A 45 6.62 14.66 8.55
CA MET A 45 5.37 13.91 8.37
C MET A 45 5.58 12.61 7.59
N ALA A 46 6.42 12.61 6.55
CA ALA A 46 6.74 11.42 5.78
C ALA A 46 7.44 10.36 6.63
N ARG A 47 8.38 10.79 7.50
CA ARG A 47 9.09 9.88 8.41
C ARG A 47 8.18 9.28 9.47
N GLU A 48 7.34 10.10 10.09
CA GLU A 48 6.35 9.65 11.08
C GLU A 48 5.37 8.67 10.45
N LYS A 49 4.83 9.00 9.28
CA LYS A 49 3.92 8.12 8.53
C LYS A 49 4.59 6.80 8.16
N ALA A 50 5.85 6.82 7.73
CA ALA A 50 6.60 5.60 7.40
C ALA A 50 6.83 4.72 8.64
N GLU A 51 7.10 5.31 9.80
CA GLU A 51 7.24 4.58 11.07
C GLU A 51 5.90 3.97 11.52
N GLU A 52 4.81 4.73 11.43
CA GLU A 52 3.47 4.24 11.72
C GLU A 52 3.06 3.10 10.78
N GLU A 53 3.29 3.24 9.48
CA GLU A 53 3.04 2.21 8.48
C GLU A 53 3.88 0.95 8.75
N ALA A 54 5.16 1.10 9.07
CA ALA A 54 6.02 -0.01 9.44
C ALA A 54 5.50 -0.73 10.69
N ARG A 55 5.02 0.02 11.70
CA ARG A 55 4.38 -0.53 12.90
C ARG A 55 3.11 -1.30 12.54
N GLN A 56 2.26 -0.74 11.68
CA GLN A 56 1.04 -1.40 11.20
C GLN A 56 1.36 -2.68 10.42
N GLN A 57 2.35 -2.66 9.53
CA GLN A 57 2.80 -3.83 8.79
C GLN A 57 3.39 -4.91 9.70
N ALA A 58 4.17 -4.52 10.72
CA ALA A 58 4.69 -5.46 11.72
C ALA A 58 3.55 -6.10 12.52
N LEU A 59 2.52 -5.34 12.87
CA LEU A 59 1.31 -5.87 13.50
C LEU A 59 0.56 -6.81 12.56
N LEU A 60 0.41 -6.48 11.26
CA LEU A 60 -0.24 -7.32 10.26
C LEU A 60 0.51 -8.63 10.02
N ARG A 61 1.85 -8.61 9.96
CA ARG A 61 2.69 -9.82 9.80
C ARG A 61 2.54 -10.80 10.96
N LYS A 62 2.21 -10.33 12.15
CA LYS A 62 1.92 -11.17 13.33
C LYS A 62 0.51 -11.77 13.30
N ARG A 63 -0.35 -11.38 12.36
CA ARG A 63 -1.71 -11.92 12.19
C ARG A 63 -1.71 -13.16 11.29
N SER A 64 -2.82 -13.89 11.27
CA SER A 64 -3.02 -15.04 10.40
C SER A 64 -2.92 -14.69 8.91
N LYS A 65 -2.63 -15.68 8.06
CA LYS A 65 -2.41 -15.46 6.62
C LYS A 65 -3.65 -14.91 5.90
N VAL A 66 -4.83 -15.29 6.38
CA VAL A 66 -6.12 -14.83 5.86
C VAL A 66 -6.28 -13.32 6.09
N LEU A 67 -5.88 -12.82 7.26
CA LEU A 67 -5.87 -11.39 7.59
C LEU A 67 -4.76 -10.63 6.85
N GLN A 68 -3.58 -11.22 6.70
CA GLN A 68 -2.48 -10.62 5.93
C GLN A 68 -2.82 -10.40 4.46
N ARG A 69 -3.62 -11.29 3.88
CA ARG A 69 -4.02 -11.25 2.46
C ARG A 69 -5.41 -10.66 2.24
N GLU A 70 -6.05 -10.18 3.30
CA GLU A 70 -7.42 -9.63 3.27
C GLU A 70 -8.43 -10.55 2.57
N LEU A 71 -8.26 -11.86 2.75
CA LEU A 71 -9.13 -12.85 2.10
C LEU A 71 -10.50 -12.91 2.80
N PRO A 72 -11.58 -13.22 2.06
CA PRO A 72 -12.89 -13.41 2.65
C PRO A 72 -12.84 -14.54 3.68
N ARG A 73 -13.31 -14.25 4.88
CA ARG A 73 -13.34 -15.19 5.99
C ARG A 73 -14.66 -15.97 6.02
N PRO A 74 -14.64 -17.24 6.47
CA PRO A 74 -15.86 -18.01 6.63
C PRO A 74 -16.78 -17.35 7.67
N PRO A 75 -18.12 -17.33 7.46
CA PRO A 75 -19.05 -16.77 8.42
C PRO A 75 -19.01 -17.55 9.75
N PRO A 76 -19.31 -16.90 10.90
CA PRO A 76 -19.16 -17.54 12.20
C PRO A 76 -20.00 -18.82 12.34
N ALA A 77 -21.21 -18.84 11.77
CA ALA A 77 -22.07 -20.02 11.76
C ALA A 77 -21.46 -21.23 11.02
N SER A 78 -20.58 -20.99 10.05
CA SER A 78 -19.93 -22.10 9.31
C SER A 78 -18.81 -22.77 10.11
N ILE A 79 -18.28 -22.13 11.17
CA ILE A 79 -17.25 -22.74 12.02
C ILE A 79 -17.77 -23.99 12.72
N GLU A 80 -19.03 -23.97 13.18
CA GLU A 80 -19.65 -25.13 13.83
C GLU A 80 -19.78 -26.31 12.86
N LEU A 81 -20.12 -26.03 11.60
CA LEU A 81 -20.18 -27.05 10.55
C LEU A 81 -18.79 -27.63 10.26
N ILE A 82 -17.78 -26.76 10.19
CA ILE A 82 -16.37 -27.12 10.01
C ILE A 82 -15.91 -27.99 11.18
N ARG A 83 -16.20 -27.60 12.43
CA ARG A 83 -15.90 -28.37 13.64
C ARG A 83 -16.44 -29.80 13.55
N ASN A 84 -17.71 -29.95 13.19
CA ASN A 84 -18.37 -31.25 13.10
C ASN A 84 -17.80 -32.13 11.97
N SER A 85 -17.30 -31.51 10.90
CA SER A 85 -16.68 -32.25 9.78
C SER A 85 -15.23 -32.66 10.02
N LEU A 86 -14.43 -31.84 10.72
CA LEU A 86 -13.01 -32.11 10.96
C LEU A 86 -12.76 -32.96 12.20
N ILE A 87 -13.51 -32.72 13.27
CA ILE A 87 -13.40 -33.51 14.50
C ILE A 87 -14.24 -34.76 14.28
N ARG A 88 -13.57 -35.93 14.19
CA ARG A 88 -14.28 -37.21 14.32
C ARG A 88 -15.05 -37.15 15.63
N ALA A 89 -16.37 -37.25 15.56
CA ALA A 89 -17.16 -37.49 16.76
C ALA A 89 -16.53 -38.68 17.50
N ASP A 90 -16.38 -38.57 18.82
CA ASP A 90 -15.63 -39.48 19.70
C ASP A 90 -16.00 -40.99 19.58
N GLY A 91 -16.97 -41.33 18.74
CA GLY A 91 -17.46 -42.68 18.49
C GLY A 91 -16.76 -43.47 17.39
N ASP A 92 -15.93 -42.87 16.52
CA ASP A 92 -15.22 -43.64 15.47
C ASP A 92 -13.86 -44.19 15.94
N LYS A 93 -13.82 -44.58 17.22
CA LYS A 93 -12.77 -45.38 17.87
C LYS A 93 -12.97 -46.89 17.61
N SER A 94 -13.79 -47.24 16.61
CA SER A 94 -14.09 -48.63 16.26
C SER A 94 -12.95 -49.35 15.54
N SER A 95 -11.86 -48.63 15.23
CA SER A 95 -10.62 -49.25 14.78
C SER A 95 -9.99 -50.01 15.94
N PHE A 96 -9.97 -51.34 15.83
CA PHE A 96 -9.18 -52.22 16.70
C PHE A 96 -7.68 -51.87 16.67
N VAL A 97 -7.22 -51.13 15.65
CA VAL A 97 -5.84 -50.68 15.49
C VAL A 97 -5.66 -49.30 16.14
N PRO A 98 -4.63 -49.12 17.00
CA PRO A 98 -4.32 -47.82 17.59
C PRO A 98 -4.00 -46.80 16.51
N PRO A 99 -4.32 -45.51 16.73
CA PRO A 99 -4.11 -44.47 15.72
C PRO A 99 -2.63 -44.32 15.41
N THR A 100 -2.33 -44.23 14.12
CA THR A 100 -0.97 -44.01 13.63
C THR A 100 -0.47 -42.63 14.04
N ASN A 101 0.85 -42.43 14.10
CA ASN A 101 1.44 -41.11 14.42
C ASN A 101 0.98 -40.01 13.44
N ILE A 102 0.69 -40.38 12.19
CA ILE A 102 0.19 -39.45 11.16
C ILE A 102 -1.24 -39.02 11.51
N GLU A 103 -2.12 -39.95 11.88
CA GLU A 103 -3.50 -39.63 12.27
C GLU A 103 -3.54 -38.76 13.54
N GLN A 104 -2.66 -39.03 14.50
CA GLN A 104 -2.51 -38.20 15.70
C GLN A 104 -2.05 -36.78 15.34
N ALA A 105 -1.07 -36.65 14.44
CA ALA A 105 -0.63 -35.36 13.94
C ALA A 105 -1.75 -34.61 13.21
N ASP A 106 -2.51 -35.29 12.36
CA ASP A 106 -3.65 -34.71 11.65
C ASP A 106 -4.74 -34.27 12.63
N GLU A 107 -5.04 -35.03 13.68
CA GLU A 107 -5.99 -34.63 14.71
C GLU A 107 -5.52 -33.36 15.45
N MET A 108 -4.24 -33.27 15.79
CA MET A 108 -3.65 -32.06 16.39
C MET A 108 -3.78 -30.85 15.46
N ILE A 109 -3.44 -31.00 14.18
CA ILE A 109 -3.54 -29.93 13.18
C ILE A 109 -5.00 -29.45 13.05
N ARG A 110 -5.97 -30.38 13.01
CA ARG A 110 -7.39 -30.04 12.87
C ARG A 110 -7.93 -29.28 14.07
N ARG A 111 -7.48 -29.62 15.29
CA ARG A 111 -7.84 -28.89 16.51
C ARG A 111 -7.27 -27.48 16.50
N GLU A 112 -5.99 -27.32 16.19
CA GLU A 112 -5.33 -26.01 16.10
C GLU A 112 -5.96 -25.11 15.04
N LEU A 113 -6.34 -25.67 13.88
CA LEU A 113 -7.05 -24.95 12.84
C LEU A 113 -8.38 -24.35 13.35
N LEU A 114 -9.15 -25.12 14.11
CA LEU A 114 -10.41 -24.64 14.68
C LEU A 114 -10.17 -23.51 15.68
N THR A 115 -9.23 -23.71 16.61
CA THR A 115 -8.81 -22.70 17.60
C THR A 115 -8.36 -21.41 16.92
N LEU A 116 -7.60 -21.52 15.83
CA LEU A 116 -7.14 -20.37 15.04
C LEU A 116 -8.32 -19.60 14.41
N LEU A 117 -9.30 -20.30 13.83
CA LEU A 117 -10.49 -19.67 13.24
C LEU A 117 -11.35 -18.99 14.32
N GLU A 118 -11.52 -19.60 15.48
CA GLU A 118 -12.25 -19.04 16.62
C GLU A 118 -11.57 -17.77 17.15
N HIS A 119 -10.25 -17.79 17.34
CA HIS A 119 -9.47 -16.63 17.77
C HIS A 119 -9.52 -15.47 16.76
N ASP A 120 -9.38 -15.76 15.48
CA ASP A 120 -9.44 -14.73 14.43
C ASP A 120 -10.81 -14.06 14.38
N ASN A 121 -11.88 -14.82 14.57
CA ASN A 121 -13.24 -14.28 14.59
C ASN A 121 -13.55 -13.49 15.87
N ALA A 122 -13.05 -13.93 17.03
CA ALA A 122 -13.20 -13.19 18.28
C ALA A 122 -12.41 -11.87 18.27
N LYS A 123 -11.18 -11.88 17.72
CA LYS A 123 -10.31 -10.69 17.69
C LYS A 123 -10.71 -9.70 16.59
N TYR A 124 -11.20 -10.20 15.46
CA TYR A 124 -11.58 -9.38 14.32
C TYR A 124 -12.98 -9.81 13.83
N PRO A 125 -14.07 -9.34 14.43
CA PRO A 125 -15.41 -9.71 13.98
C PRO A 125 -15.68 -9.25 12.53
N LEU A 126 -16.47 -10.03 11.78
CA LEU A 126 -16.90 -9.68 10.42
C LEU A 126 -18.14 -8.78 10.46
N GLU A 127 -17.97 -7.46 10.50
CA GLU A 127 -19.11 -6.52 10.51
C GLU A 127 -19.78 -6.31 9.14
N GLU A 128 -19.15 -6.76 8.06
CA GLU A 128 -19.55 -6.39 6.71
C GLU A 128 -20.72 -7.19 6.12
N ILE A 129 -20.96 -8.44 6.54
CA ILE A 129 -21.99 -9.27 5.89
C ILE A 129 -23.40 -8.83 6.35
N ALA A 130 -23.55 -8.47 7.63
CA ALA A 130 -24.81 -7.92 8.14
C ALA A 130 -25.18 -6.57 7.50
N ASN A 131 -24.18 -5.75 7.17
CA ASN A 131 -24.40 -4.43 6.58
C ASN A 131 -24.52 -4.45 5.05
N LYS A 132 -23.83 -5.34 4.34
CA LYS A 132 -23.91 -5.46 2.87
C LYS A 132 -25.26 -6.02 2.40
N GLU A 133 -25.88 -6.95 3.12
CA GLU A 133 -27.23 -7.42 2.80
C GLU A 133 -28.30 -6.34 3.04
N ARG A 134 -28.20 -5.61 4.16
CA ARG A 134 -29.12 -4.49 4.44
C ARG A 134 -28.97 -3.33 3.46
N LYS A 135 -27.74 -3.01 3.01
CA LYS A 135 -27.51 -2.00 1.95
C LYS A 135 -27.99 -2.43 0.57
N LYS A 136 -27.94 -3.74 0.24
CA LYS A 136 -28.38 -4.25 -1.06
C LYS A 136 -29.91 -4.32 -1.19
N GLY A 137 -30.63 -4.52 -0.08
CA GLY A 137 -32.10 -4.43 -0.05
C GLY A 137 -32.62 -2.99 -0.23
N SER A 138 -31.96 -2.00 0.37
CA SER A 138 -32.36 -0.58 0.28
C SER A 138 -32.11 0.03 -1.10
N LYS A 139 -31.03 -0.37 -1.81
CA LYS A 139 -30.71 0.16 -3.14
C LYS A 139 -31.62 -0.31 -4.29
N ARG A 140 -32.36 -1.43 -4.12
CA ARG A 140 -33.26 -1.93 -5.17
C ARG A 140 -34.61 -1.20 -5.22
N ALA A 141 -34.96 -0.44 -4.17
CA ALA A 141 -36.21 0.33 -4.13
C ALA A 141 -36.08 1.76 -4.70
N ALA A 142 -34.87 2.24 -4.97
CA ALA A 142 -34.62 3.65 -5.34
C ALA A 142 -34.29 3.89 -6.83
N ASN A 143 -34.14 2.85 -7.65
CA ASN A 143 -33.84 3.00 -9.08
C ASN A 143 -35.12 3.01 -9.94
N GLY A 144 -35.90 4.08 -9.82
CA GLY A 144 -36.72 4.58 -10.94
C GLY A 144 -35.82 5.41 -11.89
N PRO A 145 -36.22 5.65 -13.15
CA PRO A 145 -35.36 6.33 -14.11
C PRO A 145 -35.14 7.80 -13.68
N ALA A 146 -33.91 8.13 -13.30
CA ALA A 146 -33.50 9.49 -13.00
C ALA A 146 -33.22 10.24 -14.31
N VAL A 147 -34.14 11.11 -14.70
CA VAL A 147 -33.92 12.11 -15.76
C VAL A 147 -33.00 13.20 -15.18
N PRO A 148 -31.82 13.48 -15.77
CA PRO A 148 -30.97 14.56 -15.27
C PRO A 148 -31.59 15.91 -15.65
N VAL A 149 -31.95 16.70 -14.63
CA VAL A 149 -32.35 18.10 -14.78
C VAL A 149 -31.08 18.93 -15.01
N ILE A 150 -31.03 19.61 -16.15
CA ILE A 150 -29.95 20.55 -16.49
C ILE A 150 -30.24 21.85 -15.74
N GLU A 151 -29.27 22.32 -14.94
CA GLU A 151 -29.36 23.59 -14.22
C GLU A 151 -29.20 24.76 -15.20
N ASP A 152 -30.19 25.65 -15.22
CA ASP A 152 -30.19 26.90 -15.98
C ASP A 152 -29.05 27.82 -15.50
N PHE A 153 -28.15 28.18 -16.41
CA PHE A 153 -27.16 29.25 -16.22
C PHE A 153 -27.90 30.60 -16.17
N GLN A 154 -27.77 31.33 -15.06
CA GLN A 154 -28.16 32.74 -14.97
C GLN A 154 -26.98 33.63 -15.35
N GLU A 155 -27.23 34.52 -16.32
CA GLU A 155 -26.40 35.65 -16.76
C GLU A 155 -26.50 36.85 -15.82
#